data_AF-A0A9W8A7T7-F1
#
_entry.id   AF-A0A9W8A7T7-F1
#
_cell.length_a   1.000
_cell.length_b   1.000
_cell.length_c   1.000
_cell.angle_alpha   90.00
_cell.angle_beta   90.00
_cell.angle_gamma   90.00
#
_symmetry.space_group_name_H-M   'P 1'
#
loop_
_entity.id
_entity.type
_entity.pdbx_description
1 polymer ?
#
loop_
_entity_poly.entity_id
_entity_poly.type
_entity_poly.pdbx_seq_one_letter_code
_entity_poly.pdbx_strand_id
1 'polypeptide(L)'
;MYNGIGLDTTRGSGTNGYVVRNMGHLKPRRDHRNGTSATVDPNEPFAHLGRERDTVNGRTANPELILHEQKRQVELRCLELQDTLEEEGKLGEADIEARISALRETLLAELAEGPEEGQMVSVTEAHLNTIRPHETHKLAAAKERENDRMEQALGIGEYRRERQPMSPPPALLLAFVRVVLTVTIT
;
A
#
# COMPACT_ATOMS: atom_id res chain seq x y z
N MET A 1 9.44 31.24 -36.89
CA MET A 1 8.86 30.51 -35.75
C MET A 1 8.86 29.01 -36.03
N TYR A 2 9.23 28.18 -35.06
CA TYR A 2 9.12 26.72 -35.12
C TYR A 2 7.99 26.30 -34.18
N ASN A 3 6.99 25.54 -34.64
CA ASN A 3 5.84 25.09 -33.81
C ASN A 3 5.13 26.19 -32.98
N GLY A 4 5.08 27.43 -33.49
CA GLY A 4 4.47 28.56 -32.78
C GLY A 4 5.18 28.99 -31.48
N ILE A 5 6.40 28.51 -31.25
CA ILE A 5 7.23 28.84 -30.08
C ILE A 5 8.46 29.67 -30.48
N GLY A 6 8.85 30.61 -29.61
CA GLY A 6 10.00 31.49 -29.79
C GLY A 6 9.65 32.89 -30.33
N LEU A 7 10.69 33.60 -30.79
CA LEU A 7 10.56 34.95 -31.37
C LEU A 7 10.35 34.88 -32.89
N ASP A 8 9.60 35.83 -33.44
CA ASP A 8 9.44 36.00 -34.90
C ASP A 8 10.76 36.38 -35.58
N THR A 9 11.50 37.30 -34.95
CA THR A 9 12.84 37.73 -35.36
C THR A 9 13.72 37.95 -34.15
N THR A 10 15.01 37.67 -34.29
CA THR A 10 16.01 37.91 -33.24
C THR A 10 16.45 39.37 -33.18
N ARG A 11 16.23 40.14 -34.25
CA ARG A 11 16.59 41.56 -34.33
C ARG A 11 15.73 42.39 -33.38
N GLY A 12 16.38 43.22 -32.57
CA GLY A 12 15.72 44.06 -31.56
C GLY A 12 15.42 43.35 -30.23
N SER A 13 15.62 42.03 -30.14
CA SER A 13 15.43 41.28 -28.90
C SER A 13 16.60 41.41 -27.91
N GLY A 14 17.76 41.88 -28.37
CA GLY A 14 18.98 41.97 -27.56
C GLY A 14 19.57 40.61 -27.16
N THR A 15 19.12 39.49 -27.75
CA THR A 15 19.60 38.13 -27.48
C THR A 15 19.88 37.35 -28.76
N ASN A 16 20.51 36.19 -28.65
CA ASN A 16 20.82 35.31 -29.79
C ASN A 16 19.58 34.55 -30.33
N GLY A 17 18.41 34.66 -29.68
CA GLY A 17 17.18 33.95 -30.09
C GLY A 17 17.17 32.45 -29.85
N TYR A 18 18.02 31.94 -28.94
CA TYR A 18 18.07 30.52 -28.62
C TYR A 18 16.90 30.10 -27.73
N VAL A 19 16.12 29.11 -28.16
CA VAL A 19 14.91 28.63 -27.47
C VAL A 19 15.15 27.21 -26.95
N VAL A 20 15.01 27.02 -25.63
CA VAL A 20 15.14 25.71 -24.97
C VAL A 20 13.77 25.23 -24.51
N ARG A 21 13.52 23.92 -24.61
CA ARG A 21 12.31 23.33 -24.02
C ARG A 21 12.36 23.43 -22.49
N ASN A 22 11.24 23.76 -21.86
CA ASN A 22 11.15 23.69 -20.40
C ASN A 22 11.18 22.22 -19.94
N MET A 23 12.21 21.83 -19.19
CA MET A 23 12.37 20.47 -18.64
C MET A 23 11.43 20.17 -17.46
N GLY A 24 11.00 21.21 -16.74
CA GLY A 24 10.05 21.12 -15.62
C GLY A 24 8.59 21.26 -16.04
N HIS A 25 8.30 21.37 -17.35
CA HIS A 25 6.93 21.45 -17.83
C HIS A 25 6.22 20.09 -17.63
N LEU A 26 5.37 20.01 -16.60
CA LEU A 26 4.50 18.87 -16.37
C LEU A 26 3.42 18.84 -17.45
N LYS A 27 3.35 17.75 -18.21
CA LYS A 27 2.27 17.53 -19.18
C LYS A 27 0.96 17.49 -18.39
N PRO A 28 -0.07 18.29 -18.75
CA PRO A 28 -1.34 18.23 -18.06
C PRO A 28 -1.85 16.80 -18.07
N ARG A 29 -2.29 16.33 -16.90
CA ARG A 29 -2.88 15.00 -16.74
C ARG A 29 -4.06 14.93 -17.71
N ARG A 30 -4.12 13.89 -18.56
CA ARG A 30 -5.27 13.67 -19.45
C ARG A 30 -6.51 13.57 -18.57
N ASP A 31 -7.36 14.60 -18.64
CA ASP A 31 -8.57 14.66 -17.86
C ASP A 31 -9.64 13.92 -18.65
N HIS A 32 -9.90 12.66 -18.30
CA HIS A 32 -10.89 11.83 -19.00
C HIS A 32 -12.33 12.33 -18.87
N ARG A 33 -12.55 13.37 -18.06
CA ARG A 33 -13.86 14.00 -17.88
C ARG A 33 -14.28 14.83 -19.10
N ASN A 34 -13.32 15.35 -19.86
CA ASN A 34 -13.59 16.09 -21.08
C ASN A 34 -13.00 15.30 -22.24
N GLY A 35 -13.83 14.49 -22.90
CA GLY A 35 -13.47 13.56 -23.98
C GLY A 35 -12.95 14.21 -25.27
N THR A 36 -11.93 15.06 -25.17
CA THR A 36 -11.31 15.76 -26.29
C THR A 36 -9.79 15.77 -26.12
N SER A 37 -9.14 14.63 -26.34
CA SER A 37 -7.88 14.64 -27.11
C SER A 37 -7.50 13.23 -27.55
N ALA A 38 -7.63 13.03 -28.85
CA ALA A 38 -7.21 11.87 -29.61
C ALA A 38 -5.73 11.53 -29.41
N THR A 39 -5.49 10.25 -29.09
CA THR A 39 -4.40 9.35 -29.54
C THR A 39 -4.43 8.17 -28.58
N VAL A 40 -5.53 7.42 -28.65
CA VAL A 40 -5.57 6.02 -28.25
C VAL A 40 -5.08 5.26 -29.46
N ASP A 41 -3.99 4.52 -29.31
CA ASP A 41 -3.53 3.58 -30.31
C ASP A 41 -4.66 2.52 -30.50
N PRO A 42 -5.28 2.39 -31.69
CA PRO A 42 -6.45 1.51 -31.87
C PRO A 42 -6.18 0.03 -31.59
N ASN A 43 -4.90 -0.36 -31.45
CA ASN A 43 -4.46 -1.74 -31.22
C ASN A 43 -4.37 -2.14 -29.74
N GLU A 44 -4.61 -1.25 -28.78
CA GLU A 44 -4.65 -1.60 -27.34
C GLU A 44 -5.98 -1.23 -26.67
N PRO A 45 -7.08 -1.95 -26.98
CA PRO A 45 -8.40 -1.69 -26.37
C PRO A 45 -8.48 -1.97 -24.86
N PHE A 46 -7.44 -2.55 -24.23
CA PHE A 46 -7.47 -2.97 -22.82
C PHE A 46 -6.33 -2.43 -21.94
N ALA A 47 -5.29 -1.78 -22.48
CA ALA A 47 -4.15 -1.32 -21.68
C ALA A 47 -4.50 -0.15 -20.75
N HIS A 48 -5.44 0.71 -21.16
CA HIS A 48 -5.88 1.86 -20.37
C HIS A 48 -6.78 1.49 -19.19
N LEU A 49 -7.56 0.41 -19.30
CA LEU A 49 -8.45 -0.07 -18.24
C LEU A 49 -7.71 -0.73 -17.08
N GLY A 50 -6.55 -1.37 -17.34
CA GLY A 50 -5.71 -1.95 -16.28
C GLY A 50 -4.98 -0.87 -15.49
N ARG A 51 -4.23 -0.01 -16.19
CA ARG A 51 -3.31 0.95 -15.55
C ARG A 51 -3.99 2.04 -14.73
N GLU A 52 -5.23 2.40 -15.04
CA GLU A 52 -5.98 3.44 -14.32
C GLU A 52 -6.82 2.90 -13.16
N ARG A 53 -7.29 1.66 -13.25
CA ARG A 53 -7.91 0.97 -12.11
C ARG A 53 -6.91 0.74 -10.98
N ASP A 54 -5.67 0.40 -11.34
CA ASP A 54 -4.58 0.19 -10.38
C ASP A 54 -4.14 1.48 -9.67
N THR A 55 -4.37 2.66 -10.28
CA THR A 55 -3.88 3.94 -9.74
C THR A 55 -4.93 4.80 -9.06
N VAL A 56 -6.22 4.60 -9.35
CA VAL A 56 -7.31 5.42 -8.80
C VAL A 56 -8.22 4.64 -7.83
N ASN A 57 -8.37 3.32 -7.97
CA ASN A 57 -9.37 2.56 -7.21
C ASN A 57 -8.86 1.42 -6.31
N GLY A 58 -7.56 1.12 -6.23
CA GLY A 58 -7.13 -0.03 -5.44
C GLY A 58 -5.64 -0.09 -5.19
N ARG A 59 -5.14 0.72 -4.26
CA ARG A 59 -3.92 0.31 -3.56
C ARG A 59 -4.33 -0.82 -2.63
N THR A 60 -3.88 -2.02 -2.92
CA THR A 60 -3.96 -3.14 -1.98
C THR A 60 -3.28 -2.74 -0.68
N ALA A 61 -3.80 -3.20 0.45
CA ALA A 61 -3.15 -2.99 1.72
C ALA A 61 -1.77 -3.67 1.70
N ASN A 62 -0.71 -2.93 2.06
CA ASN A 62 0.59 -3.57 2.27
C ASN A 62 0.62 -4.07 3.72
N PRO A 63 0.72 -5.39 3.96
CA PRO A 63 0.74 -5.95 5.31
C PRO A 63 1.92 -5.43 6.14
N GLU A 64 3.08 -5.19 5.53
CA GLU A 64 4.27 -4.69 6.24
C GLU A 64 4.05 -3.30 6.85
N LEU A 65 3.34 -2.42 6.13
CA LEU A 65 3.03 -1.07 6.61
C LEU A 65 2.00 -1.09 7.73
N ILE A 66 1.06 -2.04 7.71
CA ILE A 66 0.08 -2.23 8.78
C ILE A 66 0.79 -2.74 10.04
N LEU A 67 1.65 -3.75 9.91
CA LEU A 67 2.46 -4.28 11.01
C LEU A 67 3.38 -3.20 11.60
N HIS A 68 3.97 -2.36 10.76
CA HIS A 68 4.80 -1.25 11.23
C HIS A 68 4.00 -0.25 12.05
N GLU A 69 2.79 0.13 11.60
CA GLU A 69 1.94 1.04 12.36
C GLU A 69 1.49 0.42 13.69
N GLN A 70 1.21 -0.88 13.72
CA GLN A 70 0.88 -1.58 14.98
C GLN A 70 2.07 -1.58 15.95
N LYS A 71 3.29 -1.86 15.49
CA LYS A 71 4.50 -1.75 16.32
C LYS A 71 4.73 -0.31 16.81
N ARG A 72 4.47 0.68 15.96
CA ARG A 72 4.54 2.10 16.34
C ARG A 72 3.53 2.42 17.45
N GLN A 73 2.32 1.85 17.40
CA GLN A 73 1.32 2.02 18.46
C GLN A 73 1.80 1.42 19.79
N VAL A 74 2.47 0.26 19.77
CA VAL A 74 3.08 -0.33 20.99
C VAL A 74 4.11 0.62 21.60
N GLU A 75 5.05 1.12 20.81
CA GLU A 75 6.08 2.05 21.31
C GLU A 75 5.46 3.37 21.80
N LEU A 76 4.39 3.85 21.16
CA LEU A 76 3.68 5.03 21.62
C LEU A 76 3.07 4.80 23.01
N ARG A 77 2.50 3.62 23.29
CA ARG A 77 2.00 3.27 24.63
C ARG A 77 3.12 3.19 25.66
N CYS A 78 4.27 2.64 25.29
CA CYS A 78 5.45 2.63 26.15
C CYS A 78 5.91 4.04 26.52
N LEU A 79 5.94 4.95 25.53
CA LEU A 79 6.29 6.36 25.74
C LEU A 79 5.27 7.08 26.62
N GLU A 80 3.97 6.90 26.38
CA GLU A 80 2.92 7.46 27.24
C GLU A 80 3.11 7.04 28.70
N LEU A 81 3.40 5.75 28.96
CA LEU A 81 3.65 5.26 30.32
C LEU A 81 4.94 5.84 30.90
N GLN A 82 6.00 5.96 30.10
CA GLN A 82 7.25 6.60 30.53
C GLN A 82 7.00 8.03 31.01
N ASP A 83 6.35 8.85 30.17
CA ASP A 83 6.03 10.25 30.48
C ASP A 83 5.23 10.33 31.79
N THR A 84 4.22 9.48 31.98
CA THR A 84 3.44 9.48 33.24
C THR A 84 4.26 9.11 34.48
N LEU A 85 5.18 8.15 34.37
CA LEU A 85 5.99 7.71 35.50
C LEU A 85 7.06 8.74 35.86
N GLU A 86 7.62 9.43 34.87
CA GLU A 86 8.56 10.53 35.05
C GLU A 86 7.88 11.74 35.69
N GLU A 87 6.67 12.11 35.23
CA GLU A 87 5.87 13.18 35.83
C GLU A 87 5.49 12.90 37.29
N GLU A 88 5.19 11.64 37.62
CA GLU A 88 4.88 11.24 38.99
C GLU A 88 6.09 11.33 39.94
N GLY A 89 7.31 11.16 39.42
CA GLY A 89 8.56 11.35 40.17
C GLY A 89 8.75 10.43 41.40
N LYS A 90 7.97 9.35 41.50
CA LYS A 90 7.98 8.43 42.67
C LYS A 90 8.95 7.25 42.53
N LEU A 91 9.36 6.93 41.31
CA LEU A 91 10.21 5.78 41.00
C LEU A 91 11.59 6.22 40.50
N GLY A 92 12.60 5.39 40.75
CA GLY A 92 13.92 5.57 40.15
C GLY A 92 13.94 5.17 38.67
N GLU A 93 14.89 5.71 37.91
CA GLU A 93 15.03 5.46 36.47
C GLU A 93 15.05 3.96 36.11
N ALA A 94 15.75 3.14 36.90
CA ALA A 94 15.85 1.70 36.69
C ALA A 94 14.50 0.97 36.86
N ASP A 95 13.66 1.39 37.82
CA ASP A 95 12.34 0.80 38.04
C ASP A 95 11.36 1.19 36.94
N ILE A 96 11.50 2.41 36.40
CA ILE A 96 10.72 2.91 35.27
C ILE A 96 11.04 2.07 34.02
N GLU A 97 12.32 1.84 33.73
CA GLU A 97 12.75 1.01 32.59
C GLU A 97 12.28 -0.45 32.72
N ALA A 98 12.31 -1.03 33.92
CA ALA A 98 11.79 -2.38 34.18
C ALA A 98 10.27 -2.48 33.91
N ARG A 99 9.50 -1.45 34.25
CA ARG A 99 8.05 -1.42 33.97
C ARG A 99 7.75 -1.24 32.48
N ILE A 100 8.50 -0.38 31.79
CA ILE A 100 8.34 -0.14 30.36
C ILE A 100 8.73 -1.39 29.56
N SER A 101 9.82 -2.06 29.92
CA SER A 101 10.24 -3.31 29.26
C SER A 101 9.20 -4.42 29.43
N ALA A 102 8.66 -4.61 30.64
CA ALA A 102 7.57 -5.55 30.88
C ALA A 102 6.33 -5.23 30.01
N LEU A 103 5.92 -3.97 29.92
CA LEU A 103 4.79 -3.54 29.08
C LEU A 103 5.08 -3.75 27.59
N ARG A 104 6.31 -3.49 27.14
CA ARG A 104 6.71 -3.73 25.75
C ARG A 104 6.59 -5.22 25.41
N GLU A 105 7.07 -6.11 26.29
CA GLU A 105 6.97 -7.55 26.10
C GLU A 105 5.50 -8.03 26.05
N THR A 106 4.65 -7.53 26.95
CA THR A 106 3.23 -7.92 26.96
C THR A 106 2.51 -7.49 25.69
N LEU A 107 2.69 -6.23 25.26
CA LEU A 107 2.02 -5.72 24.05
C LEU A 107 2.56 -6.36 22.75
N LEU A 108 3.84 -6.72 22.71
CA LEU A 108 4.39 -7.47 21.57
C LEU A 108 3.89 -8.90 21.52
N ALA A 109 3.69 -9.55 22.67
CA ALA A 109 3.07 -10.88 22.76
C ALA A 109 1.62 -10.84 22.27
N GLU A 110 0.81 -9.89 22.74
CA GLU A 110 -0.57 -9.66 22.28
C GLU A 110 -0.63 -9.42 20.75
N LEU A 111 0.33 -8.67 20.20
CA LEU A 111 0.41 -8.43 18.77
C LEU A 111 0.77 -9.70 17.97
N ALA A 112 1.57 -10.60 18.54
CA ALA A 112 2.00 -11.84 17.90
C ALA A 112 0.92 -12.94 17.94
N GLU A 113 0.14 -13.00 19.01
CA GLU A 113 -1.00 -13.92 19.14
C GLU A 113 -2.13 -13.58 18.14
N GLY A 114 -2.18 -12.34 17.67
CA GLY A 114 -3.16 -11.86 16.70
C GLY A 114 -4.54 -11.67 17.34
N PRO A 115 -5.52 -11.10 16.61
CA PRO A 115 -6.87 -10.96 17.14
C PRO A 115 -7.47 -12.36 17.33
N GLU A 116 -7.74 -12.72 18.58
CA GLU A 116 -8.56 -13.88 18.96
C GLU A 116 -9.76 -14.02 18.03
N GLU A 117 -10.04 -15.23 17.53
CA GLU A 117 -11.07 -15.49 16.50
C GLU A 117 -12.48 -15.02 16.93
N GLY A 118 -12.72 -14.83 18.24
CA GLY A 118 -13.95 -14.25 18.81
C GLY A 118 -13.99 -12.72 18.91
N GLN A 119 -12.84 -12.05 18.74
CA GLN A 119 -12.67 -10.61 18.73
C GLN A 119 -12.37 -10.09 17.31
N MET A 120 -12.84 -10.83 16.30
CA MET A 120 -13.06 -10.28 14.98
C MET A 120 -14.20 -9.26 15.09
N VAL A 121 -13.85 -8.04 15.50
CA VAL A 121 -14.74 -6.88 15.47
C VAL A 121 -15.23 -6.81 14.03
N SER A 122 -16.49 -7.19 13.80
CA SER A 122 -17.18 -6.90 12.55
C SER A 122 -16.82 -5.47 12.22
N VAL A 123 -16.29 -5.17 11.03
CA VAL A 123 -15.94 -3.80 10.64
C VAL A 123 -17.21 -2.97 10.80
N THR A 124 -17.39 -2.39 11.98
CA THR A 124 -18.54 -1.57 12.32
C THR A 124 -18.20 -0.19 11.83
N GLU A 125 -19.22 0.59 11.50
CA GLU A 125 -19.03 1.98 11.06
C GLU A 125 -18.22 2.78 12.10
N ALA A 126 -18.34 2.45 13.39
CA ALA A 126 -17.54 3.02 14.46
C ALA A 126 -16.03 2.77 14.29
N HIS A 127 -15.63 1.57 13.85
CA HIS A 127 -14.23 1.24 13.63
C HIS A 127 -13.67 1.94 12.39
N LEU A 128 -14.49 2.10 11.33
CA LEU A 128 -14.12 2.88 10.15
C LEU A 128 -13.97 4.38 10.48
N ASN A 129 -14.85 4.91 11.34
CA ASN A 129 -14.79 6.30 11.79
C ASN A 129 -13.56 6.59 12.68
N THR A 130 -12.95 5.56 13.26
CA THR A 130 -11.71 5.69 14.04
C THR A 130 -10.49 5.82 13.13
N ILE A 131 -10.55 5.32 11.90
CA ILE A 131 -9.45 5.36 10.93
C ILE A 131 -9.33 6.76 10.34
N ARG A 132 -8.13 7.33 10.41
CA ARG A 132 -7.89 8.69 9.92
C ARG A 132 -7.79 8.69 8.39
N PRO A 133 -8.14 9.78 7.70
CA PRO A 133 -8.13 9.84 6.24
C PRO A 133 -6.74 9.62 5.60
N HIS A 134 -5.65 9.86 6.36
CA HIS A 134 -4.29 9.60 5.89
C HIS A 134 -3.83 8.14 6.06
N GLU A 135 -4.54 7.31 6.82
CA GLU A 135 -4.21 5.90 7.05
C GLU A 135 -4.72 5.02 5.90
N THR A 136 -4.24 5.33 4.69
CA THR A 136 -4.72 4.75 3.43
C THR A 136 -4.66 3.22 3.39
N HIS A 137 -3.63 2.61 3.97
CA HIS A 137 -3.50 1.14 4.03
C HIS A 137 -4.48 0.48 5.02
N LYS A 138 -4.79 1.14 6.15
CA LYS A 138 -5.82 0.65 7.08
C LYS A 138 -7.21 0.74 6.45
N LEU A 139 -7.51 1.84 5.75
CA LEU A 139 -8.75 1.99 4.98
C LEU A 139 -8.85 0.93 3.88
N ALA A 140 -7.78 0.68 3.15
CA ALA A 140 -7.74 -0.37 2.12
C ALA A 140 -8.01 -1.75 2.71
N ALA A 141 -7.36 -2.11 3.83
CA ALA A 141 -7.56 -3.39 4.50
C ALA A 141 -8.98 -3.55 5.07
N ALA A 142 -9.56 -2.48 5.62
CA ALA A 142 -10.94 -2.49 6.12
C ALA A 142 -11.95 -2.68 4.98
N LYS A 143 -11.73 -1.99 3.85
CA LYS A 143 -12.55 -2.11 2.65
C LYS A 143 -12.45 -3.49 2.00
N GLU A 144 -11.26 -4.08 2.00
CA GLU A 144 -11.05 -5.46 1.52
C GLU A 144 -11.87 -6.46 2.35
N ARG A 145 -11.82 -6.35 3.68
CA ARG A 145 -12.66 -7.18 4.58
C ARG A 145 -14.16 -6.96 4.38
N GLU A 146 -14.59 -5.73 4.15
CA GLU A 146 -16.00 -5.42 3.86
C GLU A 146 -16.45 -6.05 2.54
N ASN A 147 -15.62 -5.93 1.50
CA ASN A 147 -15.87 -6.58 0.21
C ASN A 147 -15.91 -8.10 0.36
N ASP A 148 -14.98 -8.72 1.09
CA ASP A 148 -14.96 -10.16 1.35
C ASP A 148 -16.25 -10.62 2.04
N ARG A 149 -16.73 -9.86 3.02
CA ARG A 149 -17.99 -10.14 3.71
C ARG A 149 -19.19 -10.03 2.77
N MET A 150 -19.22 -9.00 1.93
CA MET A 150 -20.27 -8.82 0.93
C MET A 150 -20.24 -9.94 -0.13
N GLU A 151 -19.06 -10.37 -0.55
CA GLU A 151 -18.88 -11.45 -1.52
C GLU A 151 -19.36 -12.80 -0.99
N GLN A 152 -19.12 -13.08 0.29
CA GLN A 152 -19.66 -14.25 0.98
C GLN A 152 -21.19 -14.18 1.07
N ALA A 153 -21.75 -13.02 1.43
CA ALA A 153 -23.19 -12.84 1.55
C ALA A 153 -23.92 -12.96 0.19
N LEU A 154 -23.30 -12.51 -0.89
CA LEU A 154 -23.85 -12.58 -2.25
C LEU A 154 -23.58 -13.93 -2.94
N GLY A 155 -22.83 -14.85 -2.32
CA GLY A 155 -22.50 -16.16 -2.89
C GLY A 155 -21.58 -16.11 -4.12
N ILE A 156 -20.91 -14.98 -4.35
CA ILE A 156 -19.99 -14.77 -5.50
C ILE A 156 -18.54 -15.10 -5.19
N GLY A 157 -18.22 -15.39 -3.92
CA GLY A 157 -16.85 -15.67 -3.47
C GLY A 157 -16.20 -16.91 -4.10
N GLU A 158 -16.98 -17.96 -4.40
CA GLU A 158 -16.45 -19.20 -5.00
C GLU A 158 -16.03 -19.01 -6.46
N TYR A 159 -16.84 -18.30 -7.25
CA TYR A 159 -16.60 -18.07 -8.68
C TYR A 159 -15.31 -17.28 -8.96
N ARG A 160 -14.85 -16.46 -8.01
CA ARG A 160 -13.60 -15.68 -8.15
C ARG A 160 -12.35 -16.50 -7.85
N ARG A 161 -12.39 -17.43 -6.89
CA ARG A 161 -11.23 -18.27 -6.52
C ARG A 161 -10.79 -19.19 -7.66
N GLU A 162 -11.72 -19.70 -8.45
CA GLU A 162 -11.45 -20.59 -9.58
C GLU A 162 -10.71 -19.94 -10.76
N ARG A 163 -10.71 -18.59 -10.85
CA ARG A 163 -10.10 -17.84 -11.96
C ARG A 163 -8.80 -17.13 -11.63
N GLN A 164 -8.31 -17.20 -10.38
CA GLN A 164 -6.96 -16.71 -10.12
C GLN A 164 -5.97 -17.59 -10.89
N PRO A 165 -5.04 -17.02 -11.68
CA PRO A 165 -3.95 -17.81 -12.25
C PRO A 165 -3.19 -18.38 -11.05
N MET A 166 -3.27 -19.70 -10.87
CA MET A 166 -2.59 -20.47 -9.84
C MET A 166 -1.19 -19.89 -9.64
N SER A 167 -0.93 -19.30 -8.47
CA SER A 167 0.45 -18.98 -8.12
C SER A 167 1.23 -20.30 -8.15
N PRO A 168 2.40 -20.36 -8.81
CA PRO A 168 3.12 -21.61 -8.92
C PRO A 168 3.44 -22.12 -7.51
N PRO A 169 3.14 -23.40 -7.20
CA PRO A 169 3.40 -23.94 -5.87
C PRO A 169 4.89 -23.81 -5.55
N PRO A 170 5.27 -23.47 -4.31
CA PRO A 170 6.67 -23.36 -3.93
C PRO A 170 7.38 -24.71 -4.09
N ALA A 171 8.30 -24.76 -5.06
CA ALA A 171 9.49 -25.61 -5.07
C ALA A 171 9.32 -27.15 -4.99
N LEU A 172 8.31 -27.76 -5.64
CA LEU A 172 8.37 -29.20 -5.95
C LEU A 172 9.22 -29.55 -7.20
N LEU A 173 9.71 -28.54 -7.93
CA LEU A 173 10.60 -28.72 -9.09
C LEU A 173 12.04 -29.15 -8.73
N LEU A 174 12.45 -29.03 -7.47
CA LEU A 174 13.78 -29.49 -7.01
C LEU A 174 13.82 -30.99 -6.69
N ALA A 175 12.68 -31.66 -6.52
CA ALA A 175 12.64 -33.10 -6.24
C ALA A 175 12.83 -33.93 -7.53
N PHE A 176 12.30 -33.47 -8.68
CA PHE A 176 12.33 -34.25 -9.92
C PHE A 176 13.72 -34.27 -10.57
N VAL A 177 14.45 -33.15 -10.52
CA VAL A 177 15.83 -33.09 -11.05
C VAL A 177 16.77 -33.98 -10.25
N ARG A 178 16.55 -34.14 -8.94
CA ARG A 178 17.41 -34.98 -8.08
C ARG A 178 17.19 -36.48 -8.28
N VAL A 179 15.99 -36.92 -8.66
CA VAL A 179 15.70 -38.33 -8.97
C VAL A 179 16.20 -38.73 -10.36
N VAL A 180 16.13 -37.82 -11.34
CA VAL A 180 16.63 -38.12 -12.69
C VAL A 180 18.17 -38.15 -12.74
N LEU A 181 18.86 -37.34 -11.94
CA LEU A 181 20.33 -37.31 -11.92
C LEU A 181 20.97 -38.49 -11.18
N THR A 182 20.25 -39.19 -10.29
CA THR A 182 20.78 -40.34 -9.56
C THR A 182 20.61 -41.66 -10.31
N VAL A 183 19.67 -41.75 -11.25
CA VAL A 183 19.42 -42.97 -12.04
C VAL A 183 20.38 -43.10 -13.24
N THR A 184 21.10 -42.04 -13.61
CA THR A 184 22.04 -42.04 -14.76
C THR A 184 23.51 -42.27 -14.37
N ILE A 185 23.84 -42.44 -13.08
CA ILE A 185 25.23 -42.59 -12.59
C ILE A 185 25.45 -43.94 -11.88
N THR A 186 24.68 -44.97 -12.22
CA THR A 186 24.95 -46.37 -11.82
C THR A 186 24.79 -47.30 -13.00
#